data_AF-J2YRX0-F1
#
_entry.id   AF-J2YRX0-F1
#
_cell.length_a   1.000
_cell.length_b   1.000
_cell.length_c   1.000
_cell.angle_alpha   90.00
_cell.angle_beta   90.00
_cell.angle_gamma   90.00
#
_symmetry.space_group_name_H-M   'P 1'
#
loop_
_entity.id
_entity.type
_entity.pdbx_description
1 polymer ?
#
loop_
_entity_poly.entity_id
_entity_poly.type
_entity_poly.pdbx_seq_one_letter_code
_entity_poly.pdbx_strand_id
1 'polypeptide(L)'
;MEDALGLVWSVLKTSVTSAAMVLAFAWLFRTWIGEKIKASLKYEYDERMEQLRSELKSQGDASLAVLRSEMERQADKLKIASASFSEVQKATISKKIEAVDAVWGGVIKSRASFPSDISITDILTNEELRGFYTDSRMYKYSSQVHSIDELAFFNVGLESVQLMRPHLGEYIWALYATYRSILGRSIYLVKRGRNEEDKLVWFEDFNIQRLVESAFGSEKLVEFQRLNGGRYQWLHNQFDTLLFKAIDTLLTGKSFGDAALRQAQEMEWQISAGRVIS
;
A
#
# COMPACT_ATOMS: atom_id res chain seq x y z
N MET A 1 83.77 -73.33 -63.71
CA MET A 1 83.45 -71.92 -63.38
C MET A 1 81.93 -71.79 -63.23
N GLU A 2 81.29 -72.67 -62.44
CA GLU A 2 79.82 -72.75 -62.31
C GLU A 2 79.32 -72.84 -60.84
N ASP A 3 80.18 -73.11 -59.85
CA ASP A 3 79.75 -73.25 -58.45
C ASP A 3 79.63 -71.95 -57.65
N ALA A 4 80.09 -70.81 -58.19
CA ALA A 4 80.04 -69.52 -57.46
C ALA A 4 78.70 -68.78 -57.62
N LEU A 5 77.93 -69.05 -58.68
CA LEU A 5 76.67 -68.34 -58.99
C LEU A 5 75.46 -68.90 -58.24
N GLY A 6 75.48 -70.18 -57.84
CA GLY A 6 74.40 -70.83 -57.09
C GLY A 6 74.31 -70.39 -55.63
N LEU A 7 75.46 -70.11 -54.99
CA LEU A 7 75.52 -69.63 -53.60
C LEU A 7 75.05 -68.16 -53.47
N VAL A 8 75.26 -67.33 -54.49
CA VAL A 8 74.82 -65.92 -54.46
C VAL A 8 73.30 -65.79 -54.60
N TRP A 9 72.64 -66.64 -55.40
CA TRP A 9 71.18 -66.60 -55.58
C TRP A 9 70.42 -67.13 -54.34
N SER A 10 70.95 -68.13 -53.64
CA SER A 10 70.32 -68.66 -52.41
C SER A 10 70.46 -67.68 -51.23
N VAL A 11 71.57 -66.95 -51.14
CA VAL A 11 71.79 -65.88 -50.15
C VAL A 11 70.94 -64.64 -50.47
N LEU A 12 70.70 -64.31 -51.74
CA LEU A 12 69.78 -63.23 -52.13
C LEU A 12 68.31 -63.57 -51.83
N LYS A 13 67.85 -64.81 -52.09
CA LYS A 13 66.47 -65.24 -51.76
C LYS A 13 66.19 -65.26 -50.26
N THR A 14 67.16 -65.68 -49.46
CA THR A 14 67.04 -65.70 -47.98
C THR A 14 67.13 -64.30 -47.37
N SER A 15 67.84 -63.36 -48.01
CA SER A 15 67.90 -61.96 -47.56
C SER A 15 66.63 -61.16 -47.90
N VAL A 16 66.01 -61.38 -49.06
CA VAL A 16 64.78 -60.67 -49.46
C VAL A 16 63.52 -61.18 -48.72
N THR A 17 63.45 -62.48 -48.39
CA THR A 17 62.32 -63.02 -47.62
C THR A 17 62.32 -62.59 -46.15
N SER A 18 63.49 -62.47 -45.52
CA SER A 18 63.59 -61.96 -44.15
C SER A 18 63.21 -60.47 -44.04
N ALA A 19 63.57 -59.64 -45.01
CA ALA A 19 63.20 -58.23 -45.02
C ALA A 19 61.68 -58.02 -45.20
N ALA A 20 61.04 -58.79 -46.08
CA ALA A 20 59.59 -58.73 -46.28
C ALA A 20 58.79 -59.20 -45.05
N MET A 21 59.27 -60.23 -44.34
CA MET A 21 58.65 -60.69 -43.09
C MET A 21 58.77 -59.63 -41.98
N VAL A 22 59.92 -58.97 -41.84
CA VAL A 22 60.09 -57.91 -40.84
C VAL A 22 59.19 -56.70 -41.14
N LEU A 23 59.02 -56.33 -42.41
CA LEU A 23 58.10 -55.26 -42.80
C LEU A 23 56.63 -55.63 -42.56
N ALA A 24 56.23 -56.88 -42.84
CA ALA A 24 54.88 -57.37 -42.55
C ALA A 24 54.58 -57.43 -41.05
N PHE A 25 55.55 -57.90 -40.24
CA PHE A 25 55.43 -57.90 -38.78
C PHE A 25 55.42 -56.48 -38.21
N ALA A 26 56.25 -55.57 -38.72
CA ALA A 26 56.25 -54.17 -38.29
C ALA A 26 54.93 -53.47 -38.65
N TRP A 27 54.33 -53.79 -39.79
CA TRP A 27 53.03 -53.27 -40.20
C TRP A 27 51.90 -53.81 -39.30
N LEU A 28 51.88 -55.12 -39.03
CA LEU A 28 50.93 -55.76 -38.10
C LEU A 28 51.08 -55.24 -36.66
N PHE A 29 52.31 -55.02 -36.18
CA PHE A 29 52.54 -54.44 -34.87
C PHE A 29 52.05 -52.99 -34.81
N ARG A 30 52.24 -52.22 -35.88
CA ARG A 30 51.75 -50.84 -35.99
C ARG A 30 50.23 -50.77 -35.99
N THR A 31 49.55 -51.67 -36.71
CA THR A 31 48.08 -51.71 -36.72
C THR A 31 47.53 -52.21 -35.39
N TRP A 32 48.12 -53.24 -34.79
CA TRP A 32 47.72 -53.77 -33.49
C TRP A 32 47.91 -52.76 -32.34
N ILE A 33 49.07 -52.10 -32.28
CA ILE A 33 49.31 -51.01 -31.31
C ILE A 33 48.36 -49.84 -31.55
N GLY A 34 48.12 -49.47 -32.81
CA GLY A 34 47.20 -48.40 -33.18
C GLY A 34 45.76 -48.68 -32.74
N GLU A 35 45.28 -49.91 -32.91
CA GLU A 35 43.95 -50.35 -32.46
C GLU A 35 43.85 -50.42 -30.93
N LYS A 36 44.88 -50.94 -30.25
CA LYS A 36 44.92 -50.98 -28.78
C LYS A 36 44.89 -49.59 -28.16
N ILE A 37 45.69 -48.65 -28.69
CA ILE A 37 45.72 -47.26 -28.23
C ILE A 37 44.40 -46.55 -28.54
N LYS A 38 43.82 -46.75 -29.72
CA LYS A 38 42.49 -46.18 -30.05
C LYS A 38 41.40 -46.74 -29.16
N ALA A 39 41.41 -48.04 -28.87
CA ALA A 39 40.43 -48.68 -28.01
C ALA A 39 40.56 -48.21 -26.56
N SER A 40 41.79 -48.06 -26.03
CA SER A 40 42.00 -47.53 -24.68
C SER A 40 41.60 -46.06 -24.58
N LEU A 41 41.94 -45.24 -25.58
CA LEU A 41 41.52 -43.83 -25.62
C LEU A 41 39.99 -43.73 -25.65
N LYS A 42 39.34 -44.51 -26.52
CA LYS A 42 37.89 -44.47 -26.67
C LYS A 42 37.18 -44.84 -25.37
N TYR A 43 37.65 -45.88 -24.67
CA TYR A 43 37.11 -46.27 -23.38
C TYR A 43 37.26 -45.14 -22.34
N GLU A 44 38.43 -44.52 -22.25
CA GLU A 44 38.67 -43.40 -21.32
C GLU A 44 37.82 -42.16 -21.65
N TYR A 45 37.61 -41.87 -22.95
CA TYR A 45 36.73 -40.79 -23.38
C TYR A 45 35.25 -41.09 -23.08
N ASP A 46 34.79 -42.32 -23.34
CA ASP A 46 33.42 -42.74 -23.06
C ASP A 46 33.16 -42.71 -21.54
N GLU A 47 34.11 -43.19 -20.72
CA GLU A 47 34.04 -43.13 -19.26
C GLU A 47 34.00 -41.69 -18.72
N ARG A 48 34.88 -40.81 -19.21
CA ARG A 48 34.86 -39.38 -18.82
C ARG A 48 33.57 -38.69 -19.25
N MET A 49 33.02 -39.04 -20.42
CA MET A 49 31.75 -38.50 -20.89
C MET A 49 30.58 -38.98 -20.03
N GLU A 50 30.58 -40.24 -19.63
CA GLU A 50 29.57 -40.80 -18.72
C GLU A 50 29.66 -40.13 -17.33
N GLN A 51 30.88 -39.94 -16.81
CA GLN A 51 31.12 -39.22 -15.55
C GLN A 51 30.65 -37.76 -15.63
N LEU A 52 31.05 -37.01 -16.66
CA LEU A 52 30.62 -35.61 -16.83
C LEU A 52 29.11 -35.49 -17.02
N ARG A 53 28.48 -36.43 -17.74
CA ARG A 53 27.00 -36.48 -17.85
C ARG A 53 26.34 -36.76 -16.52
N SER A 54 26.88 -37.70 -15.74
CA SER A 54 26.39 -38.03 -14.40
C SER A 54 26.53 -36.83 -13.45
N GLU A 55 27.68 -36.16 -13.48
CA GLU A 55 27.98 -35.01 -12.65
C GLU A 55 27.12 -33.79 -13.02
N LEU A 56 26.99 -33.46 -14.31
CA LEU A 56 26.09 -32.39 -14.78
C LEU A 56 24.64 -32.67 -14.40
N LYS A 57 24.20 -33.92 -14.51
CA LYS A 57 22.84 -34.31 -14.13
C LYS A 57 22.63 -34.19 -12.61
N SER A 58 23.57 -34.70 -11.83
CA SER A 58 23.56 -34.58 -10.36
C SER A 58 23.56 -33.12 -9.91
N GLN A 59 24.41 -32.28 -10.51
CA GLN A 59 24.49 -30.84 -10.20
C GLN A 59 23.22 -30.10 -10.63
N GLY A 60 22.64 -30.47 -11.77
CA GLY A 60 21.35 -29.95 -12.25
C GLY A 60 20.20 -30.31 -11.30
N ASP A 61 20.11 -31.58 -10.91
CA ASP A 61 19.07 -32.07 -9.99
C ASP A 61 19.20 -31.42 -8.60
N ALA A 62 20.44 -31.28 -8.08
CA ALA A 62 20.70 -30.57 -6.84
C ALA A 62 20.31 -29.09 -6.90
N SER A 63 20.66 -28.41 -8.00
CA SER A 63 20.31 -26.99 -8.20
C SER A 63 18.80 -26.78 -8.31
N LEU A 64 18.09 -27.67 -9.01
CA LEU A 64 16.64 -27.65 -9.11
C LEU A 64 15.96 -27.91 -7.76
N ALA A 65 16.49 -28.84 -6.96
CA ALA A 65 15.98 -29.10 -5.62
C ALA A 65 16.13 -27.88 -4.70
N VAL A 66 17.28 -27.21 -4.74
CA VAL A 66 17.52 -25.97 -3.97
C VAL A 66 16.58 -24.86 -4.42
N LEU A 67 16.43 -24.64 -5.73
CA LEU A 67 15.52 -23.60 -6.26
C LEU A 67 14.07 -23.87 -5.91
N ARG A 68 13.61 -25.14 -6.00
CA ARG A 68 12.25 -25.52 -5.58
C ARG A 68 12.04 -25.31 -4.09
N SER A 69 13.00 -25.70 -3.25
CA SER A 69 12.91 -25.51 -1.81
C SER A 69 12.86 -24.03 -1.42
N GLU A 70 13.65 -23.16 -2.06
CA GLU A 70 13.59 -21.72 -1.78
C GLU A 70 12.28 -21.11 -2.31
N MET A 71 11.77 -21.56 -3.46
CA MET A 71 10.48 -21.11 -3.98
C MET A 71 9.33 -21.51 -3.03
N GLU A 72 9.30 -22.77 -2.56
CA GLU A 72 8.31 -23.22 -1.58
C GLU A 72 8.42 -22.42 -0.28
N ARG A 73 9.64 -22.17 0.21
CA ARG A 73 9.84 -21.34 1.41
C ARG A 73 9.34 -19.92 1.23
N GLN A 74 9.55 -19.32 0.05
CA GLN A 74 9.02 -17.99 -0.27
C GLN A 74 7.49 -18.00 -0.39
N ALA A 75 6.91 -19.02 -1.03
CA ALA A 75 5.47 -19.19 -1.14
C ALA A 75 4.82 -19.37 0.25
N ASP A 76 5.43 -20.14 1.15
CA ASP A 76 4.96 -20.32 2.53
C ASP A 76 5.07 -19.02 3.34
N LYS A 77 6.18 -18.27 3.19
CA LYS A 77 6.30 -16.93 3.80
C LYS A 77 5.21 -15.99 3.32
N LEU A 78 4.95 -15.95 2.00
CA LEU A 78 3.89 -15.13 1.42
C LEU A 78 2.51 -15.57 1.90
N LYS A 79 2.27 -16.88 2.00
CA LYS A 79 1.00 -17.44 2.47
C LYS A 79 0.75 -17.12 3.94
N ILE A 80 1.76 -17.28 4.80
CA ILE A 80 1.69 -16.92 6.22
C ILE A 80 1.47 -15.40 6.36
N ALA A 81 2.24 -14.58 5.63
CA ALA A 81 2.07 -13.14 5.64
C ALA A 81 0.67 -12.73 5.18
N SER A 82 0.13 -13.34 4.12
CA SER A 82 -1.21 -13.09 3.60
C SER A 82 -2.32 -13.51 4.59
N ALA A 83 -2.16 -14.66 5.26
CA ALA A 83 -3.09 -15.13 6.28
C ALA A 83 -3.09 -14.22 7.52
N SER A 84 -1.91 -13.89 8.05
CA SER A 84 -1.78 -12.96 9.18
C SER A 84 -2.29 -11.56 8.84
N PHE A 85 -2.06 -11.09 7.61
CA PHE A 85 -2.60 -9.82 7.13
C PHE A 85 -4.14 -9.85 7.09
N SER A 86 -4.74 -10.96 6.65
CA SER A 86 -6.19 -11.13 6.61
C SER A 86 -6.83 -11.14 8.01
N GLU A 87 -6.21 -11.77 9.00
CA GLU A 87 -6.71 -11.77 10.39
C GLU A 87 -6.60 -10.39 11.04
N VAL A 88 -5.46 -9.70 10.88
CA VAL A 88 -5.28 -8.33 11.38
C VAL A 88 -6.24 -7.37 10.70
N GLN A 89 -6.45 -7.50 9.39
CA GLN A 89 -7.45 -6.72 8.68
C GLN A 89 -8.85 -6.97 9.22
N LYS A 90 -9.24 -8.23 9.46
CA LYS A 90 -10.58 -8.55 10.00
C LYS A 90 -10.82 -7.90 11.36
N ALA A 91 -9.84 -7.98 12.26
CA ALA A 91 -9.92 -7.34 13.58
C ALA A 91 -9.94 -5.80 13.50
N THR A 92 -9.13 -5.22 12.59
CA THR A 92 -9.02 -3.77 12.42
C THR A 92 -10.23 -3.18 11.72
N ILE A 93 -10.82 -3.89 10.75
CA ILE A 93 -12.03 -3.46 10.03
C ILE A 93 -13.21 -3.35 10.99
N SER A 94 -13.39 -4.33 11.89
CA SER A 94 -14.45 -4.24 12.92
C SER A 94 -14.32 -2.95 13.74
N LYS A 95 -13.10 -2.64 14.21
CA LYS A 95 -12.83 -1.41 14.95
C LYS A 95 -13.01 -0.14 14.14
N LYS A 96 -12.67 -0.15 12.85
CA LYS A 96 -12.95 0.97 11.94
C LYS A 96 -14.45 1.19 11.75
N ILE A 97 -15.23 0.13 11.58
CA ILE A 97 -16.70 0.22 11.45
C ILE A 97 -17.29 0.81 12.73
N GLU A 98 -16.93 0.27 13.91
CA GLU A 98 -17.38 0.81 15.20
C GLU A 98 -17.00 2.30 15.35
N ALA A 99 -15.83 2.70 14.88
CA ALA A 99 -15.35 4.07 14.97
C ALA A 99 -16.11 5.01 14.01
N VAL A 100 -16.40 4.54 12.80
CA VAL A 100 -17.25 5.24 11.82
C VAL A 100 -18.65 5.45 12.39
N ASP A 101 -19.25 4.40 12.97
CA ASP A 101 -20.57 4.47 13.62
C ASP A 101 -20.57 5.47 14.77
N ALA A 102 -19.51 5.47 15.59
CA ALA A 102 -19.35 6.43 16.67
C ALA A 102 -19.33 7.88 16.15
N VAL A 103 -18.57 8.17 15.08
CA VAL A 103 -18.52 9.52 14.49
C VAL A 103 -19.85 9.92 13.91
N TRP A 104 -20.48 9.04 13.12
CA TRP A 104 -21.77 9.36 12.53
C TRP A 104 -22.84 9.61 13.59
N GLY A 105 -22.87 8.77 14.63
CA GLY A 105 -23.70 8.98 15.82
C GLY A 105 -23.38 10.30 16.51
N GLY A 106 -22.10 10.69 16.60
CA GLY A 106 -21.67 11.98 17.12
C GLY A 106 -22.15 13.16 16.28
N VAL A 107 -22.15 13.04 14.94
CA VAL A 107 -22.68 14.06 14.02
C VAL A 107 -24.19 14.22 14.21
N ILE A 108 -24.94 13.12 14.23
CA ILE A 108 -26.39 13.14 14.45
C ILE A 108 -26.72 13.77 15.81
N LYS A 109 -26.03 13.35 16.87
CA LYS A 109 -26.24 13.90 18.22
C LYS A 109 -25.93 15.39 18.26
N SER A 110 -24.84 15.83 17.62
CA SER A 110 -24.49 17.26 17.55
C SER A 110 -25.56 18.07 16.81
N ARG A 111 -26.14 17.54 15.73
CA ARG A 111 -27.26 18.18 15.01
C ARG A 111 -28.50 18.27 15.87
N ALA A 112 -28.88 17.17 16.52
CA ALA A 112 -30.04 17.12 17.39
C ALA A 112 -29.91 18.05 18.60
N SER A 113 -28.70 18.25 19.11
CA SER A 113 -28.41 19.19 20.20
C SER A 113 -28.15 20.62 19.72
N PHE A 114 -28.11 20.88 18.41
CA PHE A 114 -27.92 22.22 17.89
C PHE A 114 -29.20 23.04 18.13
N PRO A 115 -29.14 24.17 18.85
CA PRO A 115 -30.36 24.89 19.24
C PRO A 115 -31.10 25.46 18.02
N SER A 116 -32.39 25.14 17.91
CA SER A 116 -33.24 25.63 16.81
C SER A 116 -33.35 27.15 16.77
N ASP A 117 -33.27 27.81 17.93
CA ASP A 117 -33.31 29.28 18.05
C ASP A 117 -32.09 29.93 17.36
N ILE A 118 -30.96 29.23 17.32
CA ILE A 118 -29.78 29.65 16.56
C ILE A 118 -29.99 29.41 15.06
N SER A 119 -30.63 28.30 14.67
CA SER A 119 -30.91 28.01 13.25
C SER A 119 -31.81 29.07 12.60
N ILE A 120 -32.71 29.71 13.36
CA ILE A 120 -33.54 30.82 12.86
C ILE A 120 -32.69 32.01 12.38
N THR A 121 -31.50 32.22 12.96
CA THR A 121 -30.62 33.32 12.50
C THR A 121 -30.15 33.17 11.06
N ASP A 122 -30.23 31.97 10.50
CA ASP A 122 -29.75 31.64 9.15
C ASP A 122 -30.79 31.93 8.05
N ILE A 123 -32.02 32.29 8.44
CA ILE A 123 -33.07 32.76 7.52
C ILE A 123 -33.26 34.29 7.57
N LEU A 124 -32.55 34.97 8.48
CA LEU A 124 -32.62 36.41 8.65
C LEU A 124 -31.61 37.10 7.72
N THR A 125 -31.97 38.26 7.21
CA THR A 125 -31.04 39.15 6.52
C THR A 125 -30.03 39.76 7.50
N ASN A 126 -28.92 40.31 6.98
CA ASN A 126 -27.91 40.98 7.82
C ASN A 126 -28.51 42.14 8.64
N GLU A 127 -29.48 42.86 8.07
CA GLU A 127 -30.16 43.96 8.76
C GLU A 127 -31.06 43.44 9.90
N GLU A 128 -31.84 42.40 9.64
CA GLU A 128 -32.68 41.76 10.66
C GLU A 128 -31.86 41.10 11.77
N LEU A 129 -30.72 40.49 11.42
CA LEU A 129 -29.76 39.92 12.36
C LEU A 129 -29.24 40.96 13.34
N ARG A 130 -28.85 42.14 12.85
CA ARG A 130 -28.38 43.25 13.69
C ARG A 130 -29.43 43.72 14.69
N GLY A 131 -30.70 43.71 14.27
CA GLY A 131 -31.84 44.03 15.13
C GLY A 131 -32.28 42.89 16.08
N PHE A 132 -31.65 41.71 16.03
CA PHE A 132 -32.17 40.50 16.68
C PHE A 132 -32.42 40.63 18.19
N TYR A 133 -31.56 41.36 18.90
CA TYR A 133 -31.71 41.58 20.35
C TYR A 133 -32.48 42.86 20.72
N THR A 134 -32.68 43.77 19.77
CA THR A 134 -33.29 45.09 20.02
C THR A 134 -34.73 45.19 19.52
N ASP A 135 -35.11 44.43 18.50
CA ASP A 135 -36.47 44.42 17.97
C ASP A 135 -37.42 43.68 18.92
N SER A 136 -38.49 44.37 19.34
CA SER A 136 -39.52 43.82 20.22
C SER A 136 -40.21 42.57 19.65
N ARG A 137 -40.28 42.45 18.32
CA ARG A 137 -40.84 41.27 17.62
C ARG A 137 -39.94 40.03 17.77
N MET A 138 -38.64 40.23 17.96
CA MET A 138 -37.65 39.15 18.08
C MET A 138 -37.34 38.79 19.54
N TYR A 139 -37.88 39.53 20.51
CA TYR A 139 -37.62 39.35 21.94
C TYR A 139 -37.79 37.91 22.43
N LYS A 140 -38.84 37.21 21.95
CA LYS A 140 -39.08 35.81 22.31
C LYS A 140 -37.87 34.94 21.93
N TYR A 141 -37.42 35.00 20.68
CA TYR A 141 -36.30 34.20 20.17
C TYR A 141 -34.98 34.60 20.82
N SER A 142 -34.71 35.90 20.94
CA SER A 142 -33.46 36.40 21.50
C SER A 142 -33.33 36.10 23.00
N SER A 143 -34.44 36.06 23.75
CA SER A 143 -34.45 35.59 25.14
C SER A 143 -34.14 34.09 25.26
N GLN A 144 -34.65 33.25 24.35
CA GLN A 144 -34.37 31.81 24.32
C GLN A 144 -32.90 31.54 23.99
N VAL A 145 -32.33 32.25 23.02
CA VAL A 145 -30.91 32.16 22.66
C VAL A 145 -30.01 32.44 23.86
N HIS A 146 -30.36 33.43 24.69
CA HIS A 146 -29.58 33.75 25.89
C HIS A 146 -29.54 32.59 26.90
N SER A 147 -30.63 31.80 26.99
CA SER A 147 -30.75 30.68 27.91
C SER A 147 -30.03 29.40 27.47
N ILE A 148 -29.50 29.37 26.24
CA ILE A 148 -28.78 28.20 25.70
C ILE A 148 -27.53 27.91 26.55
N ASP A 149 -27.41 26.67 27.02
CA ASP A 149 -26.17 26.15 27.57
C ASP A 149 -25.21 25.74 26.44
N GLU A 150 -24.18 26.57 26.21
CA GLU A 150 -23.16 26.32 25.19
C GLU A 150 -22.32 25.08 25.51
N LEU A 151 -22.06 24.82 26.80
CA LEU A 151 -21.23 23.69 27.24
C LEU A 151 -21.94 22.36 26.99
N ALA A 152 -23.26 22.33 27.15
CA ALA A 152 -24.07 21.17 26.80
C ALA A 152 -23.83 20.74 25.34
N PHE A 153 -23.80 21.68 24.39
CA PHE A 153 -23.52 21.37 22.98
C PHE A 153 -22.12 20.75 22.77
N PHE A 154 -21.10 21.27 23.44
CA PHE A 154 -19.73 20.74 23.31
C PHE A 154 -19.56 19.36 23.94
N ASN A 155 -20.31 19.04 24.98
CA ASN A 155 -20.20 17.75 25.66
C ASN A 155 -20.98 16.64 24.95
N VAL A 156 -22.10 16.95 24.28
CA VAL A 156 -22.95 15.96 23.63
C VAL A 156 -22.18 15.17 22.56
N GLY A 157 -22.17 13.85 22.70
CA GLY A 157 -21.63 12.92 21.70
C GLY A 157 -20.12 12.98 21.47
N LEU A 158 -19.36 13.80 22.23
CA LEU A 158 -17.91 13.94 22.06
C LEU A 158 -17.15 12.71 22.56
N GLU A 159 -17.50 12.23 23.75
CA GLU A 159 -16.78 11.18 24.45
C GLU A 159 -16.70 9.88 23.64
N SER A 160 -17.84 9.40 23.11
CA SER A 160 -17.90 8.19 22.30
C SER A 160 -17.03 8.27 21.05
N VAL A 161 -16.90 9.47 20.47
CA VAL A 161 -16.09 9.71 19.27
C VAL A 161 -14.62 9.81 19.61
N GLN A 162 -14.27 10.45 20.73
CA GLN A 162 -12.89 10.56 21.22
C GLN A 162 -12.28 9.21 21.54
N LEU A 163 -13.02 8.31 22.19
CA LEU A 163 -12.55 6.96 22.52
C LEU A 163 -12.18 6.15 21.27
N MET A 164 -12.82 6.43 20.14
CA MET A 164 -12.61 5.72 18.88
C MET A 164 -11.63 6.44 17.94
N ARG A 165 -11.08 7.60 18.33
CA ARG A 165 -10.15 8.40 17.52
C ARG A 165 -8.98 7.60 16.93
N PRO A 166 -8.32 6.68 17.67
CA PRO A 166 -7.21 5.89 17.11
C PRO A 166 -7.57 5.09 15.86
N HIS A 167 -8.86 4.82 15.62
CA HIS A 167 -9.35 4.01 14.51
C HIS A 167 -9.94 4.82 13.35
N LEU A 168 -10.17 6.13 13.53
CA LEU A 168 -10.86 7.00 12.56
C LEU A 168 -9.95 7.58 11.48
N GLY A 169 -8.65 7.63 11.71
CA GLY A 169 -7.72 8.39 10.89
C GLY A 169 -7.87 9.91 11.11
N GLU A 170 -6.76 10.62 10.98
CA GLU A 170 -6.72 12.05 11.34
C GLU A 170 -7.61 12.93 10.46
N TYR A 171 -7.81 12.56 9.20
CA TYR A 171 -8.64 13.35 8.28
C TYR A 171 -10.13 13.34 8.67
N ILE A 172 -10.70 12.16 8.96
CA ILE A 172 -12.10 12.05 9.39
C ILE A 172 -12.29 12.77 10.73
N TRP A 173 -11.35 12.59 11.67
CA TRP A 173 -11.36 13.31 12.93
C TRP A 173 -11.35 14.84 12.72
N ALA A 174 -10.47 15.34 11.86
CA ALA A 174 -10.37 16.76 11.55
C ALA A 174 -11.67 17.32 10.95
N LEU A 175 -12.32 16.59 10.03
CA LEU A 175 -13.62 16.99 9.48
C LEU A 175 -14.69 17.08 10.57
N TYR A 176 -14.81 16.04 11.41
CA TYR A 176 -15.76 16.02 12.52
C TYR A 176 -15.52 17.16 13.52
N ALA A 177 -14.27 17.36 13.94
CA ALA A 177 -13.89 18.41 14.88
C ALA A 177 -14.14 19.81 14.29
N THR A 178 -13.80 20.02 13.01
CA THR A 178 -14.02 21.30 12.31
C THR A 178 -15.50 21.63 12.21
N TYR A 179 -16.33 20.64 11.82
CA TYR A 179 -17.78 20.78 11.77
C TYR A 179 -18.36 21.24 13.11
N ARG A 180 -18.01 20.55 14.20
CA ARG A 180 -18.47 20.92 15.54
C ARG A 180 -17.93 22.27 16.00
N SER A 181 -16.71 22.61 15.62
CA SER A 181 -16.10 23.90 15.95
C SER A 181 -16.84 25.05 15.28
N ILE A 182 -17.25 24.91 14.01
CA ILE A 182 -18.04 25.91 13.30
C ILE A 182 -19.40 26.11 13.98
N LEU A 183 -20.11 25.02 14.28
CA LEU A 183 -21.42 25.09 14.97
C LEU A 183 -21.30 25.69 16.38
N GLY A 184 -20.32 25.24 17.16
CA GLY A 184 -20.10 25.77 18.50
C GLY A 184 -19.72 27.25 18.48
N ARG A 185 -18.87 27.65 17.52
CA ARG A 185 -18.48 29.05 17.32
C ARG A 185 -19.67 29.92 16.90
N SER A 186 -20.57 29.41 16.07
CA SER A 186 -21.75 30.18 15.66
C SER A 186 -22.72 30.41 16.83
N ILE A 187 -22.96 29.40 17.68
CA ILE A 187 -23.75 29.55 18.91
C ILE A 187 -23.14 30.65 19.80
N TYR A 188 -21.83 30.56 20.03
CA TYR A 188 -21.10 31.54 20.84
C TYR A 188 -21.21 32.97 20.27
N LEU A 189 -21.04 33.13 18.95
CA LEU A 189 -21.09 34.43 18.30
C LEU A 189 -22.48 35.06 18.35
N VAL A 190 -23.52 34.28 18.06
CA VAL A 190 -24.91 34.76 18.14
C VAL A 190 -25.25 35.18 19.58
N LYS A 191 -24.74 34.47 20.60
CA LYS A 191 -24.92 34.88 22.01
C LYS A 191 -24.15 36.15 22.37
N ARG A 192 -22.91 36.29 21.90
CA ARG A 192 -22.14 37.55 22.08
C ARG A 192 -22.73 38.73 21.33
N GLY A 193 -23.46 38.46 20.26
CA GLY A 193 -24.22 39.41 19.47
C GLY A 193 -25.06 40.42 20.27
N ARG A 194 -25.49 40.04 21.48
CA ARG A 194 -26.24 40.91 22.38
C ARG A 194 -25.46 42.16 22.79
N ASN A 195 -24.16 42.00 23.01
CA ASN A 195 -23.28 43.09 23.47
C ASN A 195 -22.44 43.65 22.31
N GLU A 196 -22.25 42.85 21.26
CA GLU A 196 -21.42 43.15 20.09
C GLU A 196 -22.18 42.79 18.83
N GLU A 197 -22.95 43.75 18.31
CA GLU A 197 -23.84 43.57 17.16
C GLU A 197 -23.11 43.01 15.92
N ASP A 198 -21.83 43.36 15.72
CA ASP A 198 -21.00 42.86 14.61
C ASP A 198 -20.77 41.34 14.66
N LYS A 199 -20.96 40.70 15.82
CA LYS A 199 -20.83 39.24 15.98
C LYS A 199 -22.07 38.46 15.58
N LEU A 200 -23.23 39.11 15.39
CA LEU A 200 -24.48 38.46 15.00
C LEU A 200 -24.39 37.84 13.60
N VAL A 201 -23.63 38.48 12.72
CA VAL A 201 -23.34 37.99 11.36
C VAL A 201 -22.24 36.93 11.43
N TRP A 202 -22.55 35.81 12.11
CA TRP A 202 -21.59 34.79 12.52
C TRP A 202 -20.75 34.23 11.36
N PHE A 203 -21.32 34.15 10.16
CA PHE A 203 -20.66 33.62 8.97
C PHE A 203 -19.62 34.59 8.36
N GLU A 204 -19.59 35.85 8.79
CA GLU A 204 -18.54 36.82 8.45
C GLU A 204 -17.35 36.75 9.42
N ASP A 205 -17.42 35.95 10.50
CA ASP A 205 -16.32 35.77 11.44
C ASP A 205 -15.10 35.11 10.75
N PHE A 206 -13.95 35.75 10.91
CA PHE A 206 -12.68 35.31 10.33
C PHE A 206 -12.34 33.85 10.64
N ASN A 207 -12.60 33.38 11.87
CA ASN A 207 -12.26 32.00 12.23
C ASN A 207 -13.20 31.00 11.55
N ILE A 208 -14.48 31.32 11.43
CA ILE A 208 -15.43 30.48 10.68
C ILE A 208 -15.03 30.41 9.21
N GLN A 209 -14.72 31.54 8.58
CA GLN A 209 -14.27 31.55 7.18
C GLN A 209 -13.00 30.72 6.98
N ARG A 210 -12.03 30.82 7.90
CA ARG A 210 -10.81 30.00 7.86
C ARG A 210 -11.09 28.50 8.03
N LEU A 211 -12.03 28.13 8.90
CA LEU A 211 -12.42 26.73 9.08
C LEU A 211 -13.15 26.18 7.85
N VAL A 212 -14.03 26.98 7.25
CA VAL A 212 -14.72 26.63 5.99
C VAL A 212 -13.71 26.48 4.85
N GLU A 213 -12.79 27.43 4.67
CA GLU A 213 -11.74 27.34 3.66
C GLU A 213 -10.82 26.15 3.88
N SER A 214 -10.40 25.89 5.13
CA SER A 214 -9.56 24.75 5.45
C SER A 214 -10.24 23.41 5.18
N ALA A 215 -11.56 23.32 5.36
CA ALA A 215 -12.30 22.08 5.14
C ALA A 215 -12.66 21.85 3.66
N PHE A 216 -13.00 22.92 2.93
CA PHE A 216 -13.64 22.82 1.61
C PHE A 216 -12.87 23.49 0.47
N GLY A 217 -11.83 24.26 0.79
CA GLY A 217 -11.07 25.07 -0.17
C GLY A 217 -11.71 26.43 -0.48
N SER A 218 -10.93 27.30 -1.14
CA SER A 218 -11.32 28.70 -1.39
C SER A 218 -12.54 28.83 -2.32
N GLU A 219 -12.73 27.92 -3.28
CA GLU A 219 -13.91 27.93 -4.17
C GLU A 219 -15.21 27.77 -3.36
N LYS A 220 -15.23 26.81 -2.43
CA LYS A 220 -16.38 26.55 -1.56
C LYS A 220 -16.58 27.63 -0.52
N LEU A 221 -15.51 28.30 -0.06
CA LEU A 221 -15.64 29.50 0.76
C LEU A 221 -16.39 30.61 0.00
N VAL A 222 -16.05 30.86 -1.27
CA VAL A 222 -16.74 31.87 -2.10
C VAL A 222 -18.22 31.50 -2.29
N GLU A 223 -18.52 30.21 -2.50
CA GLU A 223 -19.91 29.72 -2.53
C GLU A 223 -20.64 30.01 -1.21
N PHE A 224 -20.02 29.65 -0.08
CA PHE A 224 -20.57 29.88 1.27
C PHE A 224 -20.86 31.36 1.56
N GLN A 225 -19.94 32.25 1.17
CA GLN A 225 -20.10 33.70 1.37
C GLN A 225 -21.26 34.28 0.57
N ARG A 226 -21.54 33.73 -0.61
CA ARG A 226 -22.61 34.20 -1.53
C ARG A 226 -24.01 33.72 -1.17
N LEU A 227 -24.14 32.81 -0.18
CA LEU A 227 -25.46 32.35 0.25
C LEU A 227 -26.26 33.51 0.85
N ASN A 228 -27.55 33.60 0.53
CA ASN A 228 -28.43 34.58 1.19
C ASN A 228 -29.04 34.03 2.50
N GLY A 229 -28.96 32.72 2.70
CA GLY A 229 -29.43 32.01 3.89
C GLY A 229 -29.17 30.51 3.75
N GLY A 230 -29.55 29.73 4.76
CA GLY A 230 -29.39 28.27 4.73
C GLY A 230 -27.94 27.79 4.80
N ARG A 231 -27.04 28.60 5.38
CA ARG A 231 -25.63 28.28 5.59
C ARG A 231 -25.44 27.07 6.50
N TYR A 232 -26.27 26.86 7.52
CA TYR A 232 -26.19 25.65 8.34
C TYR A 232 -26.51 24.41 7.54
N GLN A 233 -27.59 24.44 6.75
CA GLN A 233 -27.94 23.33 5.86
C GLN A 233 -26.84 23.07 4.82
N TRP A 234 -26.26 24.14 4.25
CA TRP A 234 -25.14 24.01 3.34
C TRP A 234 -23.94 23.33 4.01
N LEU A 235 -23.55 23.78 5.21
CA LEU A 235 -22.47 23.18 5.99
C LEU A 235 -22.74 21.69 6.27
N HIS A 236 -23.96 21.34 6.69
CA HIS A 236 -24.35 19.94 6.91
C HIS A 236 -24.11 19.08 5.67
N ASN A 237 -24.59 19.55 4.50
CA ASN A 237 -24.47 18.82 3.25
C ASN A 237 -23.01 18.67 2.78
N GLN A 238 -22.20 19.74 2.89
CA GLN A 238 -20.79 19.68 2.50
C GLN A 238 -19.99 18.75 3.41
N PHE A 239 -20.20 18.83 4.73
CA PHE A 239 -19.54 17.91 5.67
C PHE A 239 -19.99 16.47 5.48
N ASP A 240 -21.28 16.20 5.25
CA ASP A 240 -21.76 14.83 4.97
C ASP A 240 -21.10 14.24 3.74
N THR A 241 -20.99 15.03 2.66
CA THR A 241 -20.34 14.60 1.42
C THR A 241 -18.88 14.24 1.65
N LEU A 242 -18.12 15.11 2.33
CA LEU A 242 -16.70 14.84 2.62
C LEU A 242 -16.52 13.68 3.59
N LEU A 243 -17.36 13.61 4.62
CA LEU A 243 -17.28 12.60 5.65
C LEU A 243 -17.58 11.21 5.07
N PHE A 244 -18.64 11.07 4.27
CA PHE A 244 -18.96 9.80 3.62
C PHE A 244 -17.90 9.37 2.62
N LYS A 245 -17.35 10.30 1.84
CA LYS A 245 -16.22 9.99 0.94
C LYS A 245 -14.99 9.50 1.72
N ALA A 246 -14.69 10.14 2.85
CA ALA A 246 -13.57 9.75 3.70
C ALA A 246 -13.81 8.38 4.37
N ILE A 247 -15.03 8.13 4.85
CA ILE A 247 -15.45 6.85 5.43
C ILE A 247 -15.34 5.73 4.38
N ASP A 248 -15.85 5.94 3.17
CA ASP A 248 -15.73 4.97 2.07
C ASP A 248 -14.27 4.63 1.79
N THR A 249 -13.40 5.65 1.76
CA THR A 249 -11.95 5.46 1.58
C THR A 249 -11.33 4.65 2.73
N LEU A 250 -11.74 4.92 3.98
CA LEU A 250 -11.26 4.21 5.17
C LEU A 250 -11.67 2.74 5.17
N LEU A 251 -12.93 2.45 4.81
CA LEU A 251 -13.53 1.11 4.84
C LEU A 251 -13.09 0.26 3.65
N THR A 252 -12.96 0.84 2.45
CA THR A 252 -12.47 0.13 1.26
C THR A 252 -10.98 -0.19 1.34
N GLY A 253 -10.25 0.43 2.28
CA GLY A 253 -8.83 0.15 2.51
C GLY A 253 -7.91 0.60 1.36
N LYS A 254 -8.40 1.40 0.40
CA LYS A 254 -7.60 1.89 -0.74
C LYS A 254 -6.30 2.57 -0.30
N SER A 255 -6.34 3.34 0.79
CA SER A 255 -5.14 3.97 1.36
C SER A 255 -4.13 2.97 1.94
N PHE A 256 -4.59 1.81 2.41
CA PHE A 256 -3.74 0.77 2.99
C PHE A 256 -3.14 -0.13 1.92
N GLY A 257 -3.87 -0.43 0.84
CA GLY A 257 -3.35 -1.17 -0.31
C GLY A 257 -2.15 -0.47 -0.94
N ASP A 258 -2.27 0.82 -1.22
CA ASP A 258 -1.19 1.61 -1.83
C ASP A 258 0.01 1.82 -0.90
N ALA A 259 -0.21 1.90 0.41
CA ALA A 259 0.85 2.05 1.40
C ALA A 259 1.58 0.71 1.66
N ALA A 260 0.83 -0.40 1.76
CA ALA A 260 1.40 -1.73 1.94
C ALA A 260 2.18 -2.19 0.69
N LEU A 261 1.69 -1.88 -0.51
CA LEU A 261 2.40 -2.16 -1.76
C LEU A 261 3.73 -1.38 -1.83
N ARG A 262 3.72 -0.10 -1.45
CA ARG A 262 4.94 0.71 -1.36
C ARG A 262 5.92 0.17 -0.32
N GLN A 263 5.44 -0.23 0.85
CA GLN A 263 6.28 -0.79 1.89
C GLN A 263 6.87 -2.15 1.49
N ALA A 264 6.11 -2.98 0.76
CA ALA A 264 6.61 -4.23 0.20
C ALA A 264 7.70 -3.99 -0.86
N GLN A 265 7.51 -3.01 -1.75
CA GLN A 265 8.52 -2.58 -2.72
C GLN A 265 9.81 -2.06 -2.05
N GLU A 266 9.67 -1.27 -0.98
CA GLU A 266 10.80 -0.79 -0.20
C GLU A 266 11.59 -1.95 0.45
N MET A 267 10.88 -2.95 0.99
CA MET A 267 11.51 -4.14 1.56
C MET A 267 12.22 -4.99 0.50
N GLU A 268 11.63 -5.18 -0.69
CA GLU A 268 12.29 -5.87 -1.81
C GLU A 268 13.54 -5.13 -2.30
N TRP A 269 13.50 -3.80 -2.35
CA TRP A 269 14.67 -2.98 -2.65
C TRP A 269 15.79 -3.21 -1.62
N GLN A 270 15.48 -3.18 -0.33
CA GLN A 270 16.50 -3.39 0.70
C GLN A 270 17.08 -4.81 0.69
N ILE A 271 16.27 -5.83 0.41
CA ILE A 271 16.73 -7.22 0.30
C ILE A 271 17.62 -7.41 -0.94
N SER A 272 17.27 -6.79 -2.06
CA SER A 272 18.08 -6.84 -3.29
C SER A 272 19.39 -6.06 -3.16
N ALA A 273 19.37 -4.89 -2.52
CA ALA A 273 20.56 -4.11 -2.21
C ALA A 273 21.49 -4.82 -1.21
N GLY A 274 20.93 -5.53 -0.21
CA GLY A 274 21.70 -6.30 0.77
C GLY A 274 22.41 -7.52 0.17
N ARG A 275 21.91 -8.11 -0.90
CA ARG A 275 22.56 -9.23 -1.62
C ARG A 275 23.75 -8.82 -2.49
N VAL A 276 23.93 -7.53 -2.79
CA VAL A 276 25.03 -7.04 -3.63
C VAL A 276 26.32 -6.80 -2.80
N ILE A 277 26.22 -6.82 -1.47
CA ILE A 277 27.34 -6.50 -0.55
C ILE A 277 27.90 -7.75 0.15
N SER A 278 27.34 -8.94 -0.08
CA SER A 278 27.86 -10.23 0.42
C SER A 278 28.49 -11.05 -0.70
#